data_AF-A0A972I6G2-F1
#
_entry.id   AF-A0A972I6G2-F1
#
_cell.length_a   1.000
_cell.length_b   1.000
_cell.length_c   1.000
_cell.angle_alpha   90.00
_cell.angle_beta   90.00
_cell.angle_gamma   90.00
#
_symmetry.space_group_name_H-M   'P 1'
#
loop_
_entity.id
_entity.type
_entity.pdbx_description
1 polymer ?
#
loop_
_entity_poly.entity_id
_entity_poly.type
_entity_poly.pdbx_seq_one_letter_code
_entity_poly.pdbx_strand_id
1 'polypeptide(L)'
;SVHAWPEEFGGWLCPSGISYEVHTYIKSSVQTDEAGMFAGVNGEYRVKNVYVGGEPLDLKKTYTVASHNNMLQNMGDGYTMFADNVFTQDNVMLDVQVLITYITEGLDGAIGEEYAEPQDRIIFVEEKGKK
;
A
#
# COMPACT_ATOMS: atom_id res chain seq x y z
N SER A 1 5.63 -2.26 5.11
CA SER A 1 5.66 -0.95 4.48
C SER A 1 7.01 -0.80 3.83
N VAL A 2 7.06 -0.04 2.74
CA VAL A 2 8.31 0.20 2.01
C VAL A 2 9.40 0.71 2.95
N HIS A 3 9.10 1.52 3.97
CA HIS A 3 10.12 2.10 4.86
C HIS A 3 11.11 1.10 5.48
N ALA A 4 10.67 -0.13 5.76
CA ALA A 4 11.45 -1.17 6.42
C ALA A 4 12.17 -2.09 5.42
N TRP A 5 12.08 -1.87 4.11
CA TRP A 5 12.79 -2.71 3.15
C TRP A 5 14.31 -2.40 3.16
N PRO A 6 15.19 -3.41 3.10
CA PRO A 6 14.91 -4.82 2.75
C PRO A 6 14.55 -5.76 3.90
N GLU A 7 14.39 -5.25 5.12
CA GLU A 7 13.96 -6.05 6.27
C GLU A 7 12.49 -6.51 6.20
N GLU A 8 12.16 -7.56 6.95
CA GLU A 8 10.79 -8.06 7.06
C GLU A 8 9.90 -7.06 7.80
N PHE A 9 8.68 -6.88 7.31
CA PHE A 9 7.68 -6.04 7.96
C PHE A 9 6.26 -6.51 7.64
N GLY A 10 5.49 -6.84 8.68
CA GLY A 10 4.14 -7.41 8.58
C GLY A 10 3.14 -6.52 7.83
N GLY A 11 3.15 -5.21 8.08
CA GLY A 11 2.30 -4.26 7.36
C GLY A 11 2.80 -3.90 5.96
N TRP A 12 3.34 -4.83 5.18
CA TRP A 12 3.65 -4.57 3.76
C TRP A 12 2.35 -4.42 2.96
N LEU A 13 2.24 -3.35 2.16
CA LEU A 13 1.04 -3.06 1.40
C LEU A 13 1.17 -3.60 -0.02
N CYS A 14 0.27 -4.49 -0.39
CA CYS A 14 0.06 -4.98 -1.76
C CYS A 14 -1.17 -4.26 -2.35
N PRO A 15 -0.99 -3.14 -3.09
CA PRO A 15 -2.10 -2.33 -3.54
C PRO A 15 -2.85 -2.96 -4.73
N SER A 16 -4.09 -2.51 -4.92
CA SER A 16 -4.86 -2.62 -6.16
C SER A 16 -5.32 -1.23 -6.59
N GLY A 17 -5.27 -0.93 -7.89
CA GLY A 17 -5.58 0.41 -8.41
C GLY A 17 -4.55 1.49 -8.07
N ILE A 18 -3.47 1.16 -7.35
CA ILE A 18 -2.33 2.04 -7.08
C ILE A 18 -1.07 1.35 -7.58
N SER A 19 -0.20 2.09 -8.26
CA SER A 19 1.15 1.65 -8.59
C SER A 19 2.19 2.68 -8.19
N TYR A 20 3.41 2.24 -7.90
CA TYR A 20 4.52 3.11 -7.53
C TYR A 20 5.89 2.45 -7.72
N GLU A 21 6.92 3.29 -7.76
CA GLU A 21 8.32 2.86 -7.78
C GLU A 21 8.94 2.97 -6.38
N VAL A 22 9.80 2.01 -6.04
CA VAL A 22 10.63 1.99 -4.85
C VAL A 22 12.09 2.11 -5.27
N HIS A 23 12.67 3.29 -5.06
CA HIS A 23 14.06 3.58 -5.37
C HIS A 23 14.97 3.06 -4.24
N THR A 24 15.50 1.85 -4.40
CA THR A 24 16.21 1.11 -3.33
C THR A 24 17.53 1.75 -2.94
N TYR A 25 18.09 2.60 -3.80
CA TYR A 25 19.31 3.36 -3.53
C TYR A 25 19.08 4.58 -2.61
N ILE A 26 17.83 4.92 -2.32
CA ILE A 26 17.46 5.98 -1.38
C ILE A 26 17.12 5.32 -0.05
N LYS A 27 17.90 5.65 1.00
CA LYS A 27 17.62 5.16 2.36
C LYS A 27 16.26 5.68 2.85
N SER A 28 15.57 4.86 3.64
CA SER A 28 14.34 5.31 4.29
C SER A 28 14.62 6.51 5.19
N SER A 29 13.80 7.55 5.02
CA SER A 29 13.78 8.77 5.83
C SER A 29 12.54 8.84 6.74
N VAL A 30 11.77 7.74 6.80
CA VAL A 30 10.61 7.61 7.69
C VAL A 30 11.07 7.59 9.13
N GLN A 31 10.38 8.36 9.96
CA GLN A 31 10.58 8.41 11.40
C GLN A 31 9.39 7.74 12.08
N THR A 32 9.69 6.91 13.06
CA THR A 32 8.69 6.30 13.95
C THR A 32 8.93 6.77 15.39
N ASP A 33 7.88 6.78 16.20
CA ASP A 33 8.00 6.96 17.64
C ASP A 33 8.47 5.67 18.35
N GLU A 34 8.54 5.71 19.68
CA GLU A 34 8.97 4.57 20.52
C GLU A 34 8.05 3.34 20.40
N ALA A 35 6.79 3.53 20.00
CA ALA A 35 5.82 2.47 19.78
C ALA A 35 5.82 1.95 18.32
N GLY A 36 6.70 2.47 17.47
CA GLY A 36 6.76 2.11 16.05
C GLY A 36 5.70 2.83 15.19
N MET A 37 5.04 3.84 15.73
CA MET A 37 4.01 4.59 15.02
C MET A 37 4.64 5.63 14.09
N PHE A 38 4.07 5.81 12.90
CA PHE A 38 4.55 6.80 11.95
C PHE A 38 4.49 8.22 12.54
N ALA A 39 5.63 8.89 12.59
CA ALA A 39 5.79 10.25 13.12
C ALA A 39 6.13 11.28 12.03
N GLY A 40 6.53 10.84 10.83
CA GLY A 40 6.81 11.72 9.70
C GLY A 40 7.86 11.18 8.75
N VAL A 41 8.25 12.02 7.80
CA VAL A 41 9.36 11.77 6.87
C VAL A 41 10.32 12.94 6.95
N ASN A 42 11.59 12.67 7.22
CA ASN A 42 12.64 13.68 7.34
C ASN A 42 13.76 13.42 6.32
N GLY A 43 13.47 13.66 5.05
CA GLY A 43 14.42 13.48 3.96
C GLY A 43 13.74 13.14 2.64
N GLU A 44 14.54 12.64 1.70
CA GLU A 44 14.06 12.27 0.38
C GLU A 44 13.12 11.05 0.46
N TYR A 45 12.03 11.11 -0.31
CA TYR A 45 11.14 9.96 -0.48
C TYR A 45 11.78 8.94 -1.41
N ARG A 46 11.86 7.69 -0.94
CA ARG A 46 12.25 6.54 -1.78
C ARG A 46 11.10 6.00 -2.61
N VAL A 47 9.86 6.31 -2.26
CA VAL A 47 8.69 6.01 -3.08
C VAL A 47 8.47 7.16 -4.05
N LYS A 48 8.43 6.87 -5.35
CA LYS A 48 8.23 7.86 -6.41
C LYS A 48 7.27 7.31 -7.46
N ASN A 49 6.91 8.17 -8.43
CA ASN A 49 6.09 7.79 -9.58
C ASN A 49 4.81 7.04 -9.16
N VAL A 50 4.06 7.65 -8.24
CA VAL A 50 2.82 7.08 -7.71
C VAL A 50 1.66 7.38 -8.65
N TYR A 51 0.93 6.35 -9.06
CA TYR A 51 -0.26 6.44 -9.88
C TYR A 51 -1.47 5.85 -9.16
N VAL A 52 -2.63 6.46 -9.33
CA VAL A 52 -3.92 6.00 -8.80
C VAL A 52 -4.91 5.91 -9.96
N GLY A 53 -5.37 4.70 -10.27
CA GLY A 53 -6.26 4.44 -11.40
C GLY A 53 -5.62 4.75 -12.77
N GLY A 54 -4.31 4.61 -12.88
CA GLY A 54 -3.55 4.92 -14.11
C GLY A 54 -3.16 6.38 -14.28
N GLU A 55 -3.61 7.27 -13.40
CA GLU A 55 -3.29 8.71 -13.44
C GLU A 55 -2.25 9.06 -12.35
N PRO A 56 -1.33 10.00 -12.60
CA PRO A 56 -0.40 10.47 -11.57
C PRO A 56 -1.13 10.94 -10.31
N LEU A 57 -0.55 10.64 -9.14
CA LEU A 57 -1.09 11.09 -7.86
C LEU A 57 -1.19 12.63 -7.80
N ASP A 58 -2.39 13.13 -7.51
CA ASP A 58 -2.65 14.54 -7.26
C ASP A 58 -2.79 14.77 -5.75
N LEU A 59 -1.82 15.46 -5.16
CA LEU A 59 -1.78 15.74 -3.72
C LEU A 59 -2.93 16.63 -3.22
N LYS A 60 -3.66 17.30 -4.13
CA LYS A 60 -4.81 18.15 -3.79
C LYS A 60 -6.14 17.43 -3.93
N LYS A 61 -6.15 16.20 -4.47
CA LYS A 61 -7.35 15.42 -4.70
C LYS A 61 -7.64 14.52 -3.49
N THR A 62 -8.93 14.35 -3.20
CA THR A 62 -9.40 13.36 -2.23
C THR A 62 -9.61 12.03 -2.93
N TYR A 63 -9.03 10.97 -2.37
CA TYR A 63 -9.18 9.60 -2.85
C TYR A 63 -9.92 8.77 -1.80
N THR A 64 -10.85 7.95 -2.26
CA THR A 64 -11.47 6.92 -1.43
C THR A 64 -10.63 5.65 -1.52
N VAL A 65 -10.23 5.12 -0.37
CA VAL A 65 -9.44 3.88 -0.26
C VAL A 65 -10.22 2.85 0.54
N ALA A 66 -10.05 1.57 0.19
CA ALA A 66 -10.63 0.45 0.90
C ALA A 66 -9.50 -0.47 1.42
N SER A 67 -9.62 -0.91 2.67
CA SER A 67 -8.70 -1.85 3.32
C SER A 67 -9.35 -2.39 4.60
N HIS A 68 -8.64 -3.23 5.35
CA HIS A 68 -9.11 -3.83 6.59
C HIS A 68 -8.95 -2.90 7.80
N ASN A 69 -9.73 -3.17 8.86
CA ASN A 69 -9.79 -2.36 10.07
C ASN A 69 -8.42 -2.16 10.74
N ASN A 70 -7.55 -3.18 10.70
CA ASN A 70 -6.22 -3.06 11.31
C ASN A 70 -5.45 -1.84 10.78
N MET A 71 -5.50 -1.57 9.46
CA MET A 71 -4.79 -0.46 8.85
C MET A 71 -5.57 0.85 8.97
N LEU A 72 -6.87 0.85 8.70
CA LEU A 72 -7.66 2.09 8.57
C LEU A 72 -8.19 2.63 9.90
N GLN A 73 -8.45 1.76 10.89
CA GLN A 73 -9.10 2.14 12.15
C GLN A 73 -8.17 2.00 13.35
N ASN A 74 -7.33 0.97 13.36
CA ASN A 74 -6.54 0.61 14.54
C ASN A 74 -5.10 1.13 14.51
N MET A 75 -4.70 1.83 13.44
CA MET A 75 -3.33 2.31 13.22
C MET A 75 -2.28 1.17 13.28
N GLY A 76 -2.70 -0.06 12.98
CA GLY A 76 -1.86 -1.25 12.98
C GLY A 76 -0.64 -1.06 12.10
N ASP A 77 0.47 -1.71 12.46
CA ASP A 77 1.77 -1.56 11.79
C ASP A 77 2.26 -0.10 11.68
N GLY A 78 1.79 0.77 12.58
CA GLY A 78 2.20 2.18 12.64
C GLY A 78 1.55 3.10 11.61
N TYR A 79 0.46 2.69 10.94
CA TYR A 79 -0.25 3.49 9.95
C TYR A 79 -1.14 4.60 10.58
N THR A 80 -0.51 5.53 11.30
CA THR A 80 -1.21 6.65 12.00
C THR A 80 -1.84 7.66 11.07
N MET A 81 -1.41 7.75 9.80
CA MET A 81 -1.94 8.72 8.83
C MET A 81 -3.43 8.54 8.53
N PHE A 82 -4.03 7.43 8.95
CA PHE A 82 -5.47 7.17 8.80
C PHE A 82 -6.29 7.45 10.06
N ALA A 83 -5.68 7.89 11.16
CA ALA A 83 -6.35 8.11 12.44
C ALA A 83 -7.56 9.06 12.37
N ASP A 84 -7.47 10.09 11.54
CA ASP A 84 -8.49 11.14 11.41
C ASP A 84 -9.33 11.01 10.12
N ASN A 85 -9.40 9.80 9.54
CA ASN A 85 -10.14 9.58 8.30
C ASN A 85 -11.66 9.62 8.48
N VAL A 86 -12.36 10.07 7.44
CA VAL A 86 -13.82 9.95 7.34
C VAL A 86 -14.19 8.62 6.69
N PHE A 87 -14.89 7.75 7.42
CA PHE A 87 -15.37 6.48 6.89
C PHE A 87 -16.66 6.67 6.09
N THR A 88 -16.60 6.40 4.79
CA THR A 88 -17.79 6.39 3.92
C THR A 88 -18.60 5.12 4.06
N GLN A 89 -17.93 4.02 4.43
CA GLN A 89 -18.53 2.72 4.75
C GLN A 89 -17.67 2.07 5.83
N ASP A 90 -18.29 1.39 6.78
CA ASP A 90 -17.61 0.79 7.93
C ASP A 90 -18.11 -0.64 8.14
N ASN A 91 -17.17 -1.57 8.36
CA ASN A 91 -17.45 -2.97 8.71
C ASN A 91 -18.45 -3.68 7.76
N VAL A 92 -18.36 -3.38 6.46
CA VAL A 92 -19.34 -3.82 5.45
C VAL A 92 -19.38 -5.34 5.32
N MET A 93 -18.22 -5.98 5.36
CA MET A 93 -18.07 -7.42 5.15
C MET A 93 -16.76 -7.90 5.79
N LEU A 94 -16.73 -9.15 6.26
CA LEU A 94 -15.49 -9.79 6.73
C LEU A 94 -14.51 -9.95 5.57
N ASP A 95 -13.21 -9.83 5.83
CA ASP A 95 -12.15 -10.00 4.84
C ASP A 95 -12.25 -11.32 4.06
N VAL A 96 -12.49 -12.44 4.76
CA VAL A 96 -12.67 -13.76 4.16
C VAL A 96 -13.92 -13.82 3.30
N GLN A 97 -15.00 -13.13 3.68
CA GLN A 97 -16.23 -13.08 2.90
C GLN A 97 -16.02 -12.26 1.63
N VAL A 98 -15.31 -11.12 1.70
CA VAL A 98 -14.97 -10.31 0.52
C VAL A 98 -14.16 -11.16 -0.47
N LEU A 99 -13.18 -11.92 0.00
CA LEU A 99 -12.38 -12.78 -0.85
C LEU A 99 -13.21 -13.91 -1.48
N ILE A 100 -14.07 -14.57 -0.70
CA ILE A 100 -14.97 -15.61 -1.21
C ILE A 100 -15.87 -15.02 -2.29
N THR A 101 -16.60 -13.94 -2.00
CA THR A 101 -17.50 -13.28 -2.96
C THR A 101 -16.74 -12.85 -4.21
N TYR A 102 -15.53 -12.30 -4.07
CA TYR A 102 -14.72 -11.93 -5.23
C TYR A 102 -14.38 -13.13 -6.12
N ILE A 103 -13.94 -14.25 -5.54
CA ILE A 103 -13.60 -15.45 -6.31
C ILE A 103 -14.85 -16.10 -6.91
N THR A 104 -15.90 -16.32 -6.10
CA THR A 104 -17.06 -17.09 -6.52
C THR A 104 -17.99 -16.31 -7.44
N GLU A 105 -18.20 -15.02 -7.17
CA GLU A 105 -19.13 -14.18 -7.93
C GLU A 105 -18.38 -13.25 -8.90
N GLY A 106 -17.25 -12.68 -8.50
CA GLY A 106 -16.47 -11.77 -9.33
C GLY A 106 -15.63 -12.45 -10.40
N LEU A 107 -15.14 -13.67 -10.14
CA LEU A 107 -14.28 -14.45 -11.04
C LEU A 107 -14.93 -15.77 -11.50
N ASP A 108 -16.24 -15.94 -11.29
CA ASP A 108 -17.00 -17.15 -11.67
C ASP A 108 -16.38 -18.46 -11.13
N GLY A 109 -15.84 -18.39 -9.91
CA GLY A 109 -15.30 -19.55 -9.18
C GLY A 109 -13.90 -20.00 -9.59
N ALA A 110 -13.23 -19.32 -10.52
CA ALA A 110 -11.88 -19.68 -10.96
C ALA A 110 -10.95 -18.46 -11.05
N ILE A 111 -9.73 -18.59 -10.52
CA ILE A 111 -8.70 -17.56 -10.66
C ILE A 111 -8.08 -17.71 -12.07
N GLY A 112 -8.22 -16.68 -12.90
CA GLY A 112 -7.73 -16.67 -14.27
C GLY A 112 -6.22 -16.47 -14.41
N GLU A 113 -5.71 -16.70 -15.63
CA GLU A 113 -4.28 -16.57 -15.96
C GLU A 113 -3.74 -15.13 -15.77
N GLU A 114 -4.61 -14.12 -15.75
CA GLU A 114 -4.24 -12.73 -15.49
C GLU A 114 -3.64 -12.51 -14.09
N TYR A 115 -3.82 -13.46 -13.17
CA TYR A 115 -3.21 -13.47 -11.83
C TYR A 115 -1.97 -14.37 -11.73
N ALA A 116 -1.56 -15.03 -12.82
CA ALA A 116 -0.44 -15.97 -12.81
C ALA A 116 0.92 -15.28 -12.61
N GLU A 117 1.04 -14.02 -13.02
CA GLU A 117 2.28 -13.25 -12.97
C GLU A 117 2.10 -11.92 -12.21
N PRO A 118 3.19 -11.34 -11.67
CA PRO A 118 3.16 -10.01 -11.09
C PRO A 118 2.65 -8.96 -12.09
N GLN A 119 1.80 -8.05 -11.61
CA GLN A 119 1.18 -7.00 -12.44
C GLN A 119 1.89 -5.65 -12.31
N ASP A 120 3.18 -5.65 -11.97
CA ASP A 120 4.06 -4.46 -11.89
C ASP A 120 3.49 -3.27 -11.09
N ARG A 121 2.65 -3.54 -10.09
CA ARG A 121 2.08 -2.49 -9.22
C ARG A 121 3.14 -1.87 -8.30
N ILE A 122 4.20 -2.61 -8.00
CA ILE A 122 5.34 -2.13 -7.21
C ILE A 122 6.60 -2.48 -7.98
N ILE A 123 7.34 -1.46 -8.42
CA ILE A 123 8.57 -1.65 -9.20
C ILE A 123 9.76 -1.20 -8.36
N PHE A 124 10.76 -2.07 -8.19
CA PHE A 124 12.00 -1.70 -7.51
C PHE A 124 13.00 -1.12 -8.51
N VAL A 125 13.48 0.09 -8.23
CA VAL A 125 14.45 0.81 -9.08
C VAL A 125 15.80 0.86 -8.38
N GLU A 126 16.79 0.23 -9.00
CA GLU A 126 18.18 0.26 -8.54
C GLU A 126 18.95 1.44 -9.17
N GLU A 127 20.06 1.85 -8.54
CA GLU A 127 20.90 2.93 -9.03
C GLU A 127 21.52 2.53 -10.40
N LYS A 128 21.21 3.28 -11.47
CA LYS A 128 21.89 3.10 -12.77
C LYS A 128 23.37 3.48 -12.62
N GLY A 129 24.26 2.51 -12.43
CA GLY A 129 25.70 2.76 -12.49
C GLY A 129 26.65 1.85 -11.71
N LYS A 130 26.18 0.83 -10.99
CA LYS A 130 27.09 -0.13 -10.32
C LYS A 130 26.91 -1.53 -10.90
N LYS A 131 27.66 -1.80 -11.97
CA LYS A 131 28.22 -3.13 -12.24
C LYS A 131 29.56 -3.25 -11.52
#